data_AF-A0A7C6MSK6-F1
#
_entry.id   AF-A0A7C6MSK6-F1
#
_cell.length_a   1.000
_cell.length_b   1.000
_cell.length_c   1.000
_cell.angle_alpha   90.00
_cell.angle_beta   90.00
_cell.angle_gamma   90.00
#
_symmetry.space_group_name_H-M   'P 1'
#
loop_
_entity.id
_entity.type
_entity.pdbx_description
1 polymer ?
#
loop_
_entity_poly.entity_id
_entity_poly.type
_entity_poly.pdbx_seq_one_letter_code
_entity_poly.pdbx_strand_id
1 'polypeptide(L)'
;MQERHINFIGLRWLLVLIGCLNLLDFLATQSLVVNGEHAEGNPLMGVIIDTPYFALVKLVAIPLGLVFLWIVRRHAIKQLSLLKLTSLTYLTVVAYTWIVFYL
;
A
#
# COMPACT_ATOMS: atom_id res chain seq x y z
N MET A 1 19.45 28.99 -4.61
CA MET A 1 18.54 28.03 -3.94
C MET A 1 17.61 27.49 -5.01
N GLN A 2 17.78 26.23 -5.40
CA GLN A 2 17.03 25.63 -6.49
C GLN A 2 15.57 25.52 -6.08
N GLU A 3 14.69 26.30 -6.70
CA GLU A 3 13.25 26.16 -6.56
C GLU A 3 12.89 24.74 -7.04
N ARG A 4 12.82 23.81 -6.09
CA ARG A 4 12.19 22.52 -6.30
C ARG A 4 10.74 22.84 -6.64
N HIS A 5 10.41 22.90 -7.92
CA HIS A 5 9.03 22.86 -8.40
C HIS A 5 8.39 21.66 -7.72
N ILE A 6 7.60 21.95 -6.69
CA ILE A 6 6.94 20.93 -5.89
C ILE A 6 5.83 20.38 -6.78
N ASN A 7 6.13 19.30 -7.49
CA ASN A 7 5.18 18.63 -8.36
C ASN A 7 4.16 17.86 -7.50
N PHE A 8 3.17 18.58 -6.98
CA PHE A 8 2.02 18.02 -6.28
C PHE A 8 1.24 17.02 -7.14
N ILE A 9 1.30 17.18 -8.47
CA ILE A 9 0.72 16.25 -9.44
C ILE A 9 1.37 14.86 -9.31
N GLY A 10 2.71 14.81 -9.20
CA GLY A 10 3.44 13.56 -9.04
C GLY A 10 3.12 12.88 -7.71
N LEU A 11 3.01 13.65 -6.62
CA LEU A 11 2.59 13.11 -5.32
C LEU A 11 1.17 12.53 -5.37
N ARG A 12 0.23 13.20 -6.05
CA ARG A 12 -1.15 12.71 -6.19
C ARG A 12 -1.19 11.35 -6.88
N TRP A 13 -0.50 11.21 -8.01
CA TRP A 13 -0.43 9.95 -8.74
C TRP A 13 0.24 8.85 -7.94
N LEU A 14 1.27 9.18 -7.16
CA LEU A 14 1.96 8.23 -6.32
C LEU A 14 1.07 7.73 -5.16
N LEU A 15 0.28 8.61 -4.54
CA LEU A 15 -0.70 8.20 -3.52
C LEU A 15 -1.82 7.34 -4.11
N VAL A 16 -2.31 7.68 -5.32
CA VAL A 16 -3.29 6.85 -6.03
C VAL A 16 -2.72 5.47 -6.35
N LEU A 17 -1.47 5.42 -6.85
CA LEU A 17 -0.77 4.17 -7.12
C LEU A 17 -0.63 3.31 -5.86
N ILE A 18 -0.22 3.89 -4.73
CA ILE A 18 -0.14 3.17 -3.45
C ILE A 18 -1.53 2.65 -3.05
N GLY A 19 -2.58 3.45 -3.22
CA GLY A 19 -3.95 3.03 -2.93
C GLY A 19 -4.39 1.83 -3.79
N CYS A 20 -4.11 1.85 -5.10
CA CYS A 20 -4.40 0.74 -6.00
C CYS A 20 -3.60 -0.51 -5.63
N LEU A 21 -2.30 -0.38 -5.36
CA LEU A 21 -1.44 -1.50 -4.96
C LEU A 21 -1.90 -2.11 -3.63
N ASN A 22 -2.31 -1.28 -2.67
CA ASN A 22 -2.88 -1.75 -1.40
C ASN A 22 -4.21 -2.49 -1.59
N LEU A 23 -5.06 -2.05 -2.53
CA LEU A 23 -6.29 -2.78 -2.85
C LEU A 23 -5.99 -4.14 -3.48
N LEU A 24 -5.05 -4.20 -4.43
CA LEU A 24 -4.63 -5.46 -5.05
C LEU A 24 -4.02 -6.41 -4.02
N ASP A 25 -3.19 -5.88 -3.12
CA ASP A 25 -2.62 -6.62 -2.01
C ASP A 25 -3.70 -7.14 -1.04
N PHE A 26 -4.74 -6.35 -0.74
CA PHE A 26 -5.90 -6.84 0.02
C PHE A 26 -6.60 -8.01 -0.66
N LEU A 27 -6.91 -7.87 -1.96
CA LEU A 27 -7.60 -8.92 -2.72
C LEU A 27 -6.77 -10.19 -2.82
N ALA A 28 -5.46 -10.07 -3.07
CA ALA A 28 -4.56 -11.21 -3.15
C ALA A 28 -4.45 -11.94 -1.81
N THR A 29 -4.26 -11.22 -0.70
CA THR A 29 -4.25 -11.80 0.64
C THR A 29 -5.60 -12.47 0.97
N GLN A 30 -6.72 -11.82 0.66
CA GLN A 30 -8.04 -12.41 0.91
C GLN A 30 -8.25 -13.70 0.11
N SER A 31 -7.81 -13.75 -1.15
CA SER A 31 -7.95 -14.93 -1.99
C SER A 31 -6.99 -16.06 -1.60
N LEU A 32 -5.73 -15.75 -1.28
CA LEU A 32 -4.69 -16.76 -1.07
C LEU A 32 -4.61 -17.25 0.37
N VAL A 33 -4.84 -16.35 1.33
CA VAL A 33 -4.57 -16.59 2.76
C VAL A 33 -5.85 -16.77 3.57
N VAL A 34 -6.86 -15.92 3.36
CA VAL A 34 -8.13 -16.02 4.10
C VAL A 34 -9.03 -17.11 3.51
N ASN A 35 -9.14 -17.16 2.18
CA ASN A 35 -9.97 -18.15 1.48
C ASN A 35 -9.17 -19.32 0.88
N GLY A 36 -7.84 -19.23 0.88
CA GLY A 36 -6.94 -20.25 0.33
C GLY A 36 -6.14 -20.95 1.43
N GLU A 37 -5.28 -21.90 1.04
CA GLU A 37 -4.48 -22.68 2.00
C GLU A 37 -3.11 -22.06 2.32
N HIS A 38 -2.84 -20.82 1.90
CA HIS A 38 -1.52 -20.19 2.13
C HIS A 38 -1.47 -19.49 3.48
N ALA A 39 -0.36 -19.63 4.20
CA ALA A 39 -0.16 -18.93 5.47
C ALA A 39 0.33 -17.50 5.26
N GLU A 40 -0.17 -16.58 6.08
CA GLU A 40 0.34 -15.20 6.12
C GLU A 40 1.79 -15.20 6.62
N GLY A 41 2.73 -14.80 5.77
CA GLY A 41 4.16 -14.70 6.14
C GLY A 41 4.46 -13.52 7.06
N ASN A 42 3.54 -12.57 7.20
CA ASN A 42 3.69 -11.42 8.10
C ASN A 42 3.12 -11.77 9.49
N PRO A 43 3.96 -11.98 10.52
CA PRO A 43 3.51 -12.43 11.83
C PRO A 43 2.57 -11.45 12.53
N LEU A 44 2.67 -10.13 12.23
CA LEU A 44 1.73 -9.14 12.75
C LEU A 44 0.39 -9.18 12.01
N MET A 45 0.43 -9.42 10.69
CA MET A 45 -0.78 -9.47 9.88
C MET A 45 -1.55 -10.77 10.10
N GLY A 46 -0.85 -11.87 10.37
CA GLY A 46 -1.44 -13.16 10.74
C GLY A 46 -2.29 -13.13 12.00
N VAL A 47 -2.08 -12.18 12.92
CA VAL A 47 -2.93 -12.02 14.11
C VAL A 47 -4.32 -11.49 13.77
N ILE A 48 -4.42 -10.66 12.72
CA ILE A 48 -5.66 -9.97 12.35
C ILE A 48 -6.31 -10.52 11.08
N ILE A 49 -5.66 -11.42 10.36
CA ILE A 49 -6.04 -11.81 9.00
C ILE A 49 -7.44 -12.42 8.88
N ASP A 50 -7.84 -13.24 9.85
CA ASP A 50 -9.16 -13.89 9.90
C ASP A 50 -10.23 -13.05 10.61
N THR A 51 -9.93 -11.77 10.85
CA THR A 51 -10.84 -10.86 11.56
C THR A 51 -11.29 -9.72 10.65
N PRO A 52 -12.44 -9.08 10.93
CA PRO A 52 -12.85 -7.88 10.21
C PRO A 52 -11.83 -6.73 10.36
N TYR A 53 -10.91 -6.79 11.33
CA TYR A 53 -9.84 -5.82 11.50
C TYR A 53 -8.87 -5.81 10.32
N PHE A 54 -8.66 -6.94 9.62
CA PHE A 54 -7.83 -6.97 8.42
C PHE A 54 -8.40 -6.07 7.32
N ALA A 55 -9.70 -6.21 7.04
CA ALA A 55 -10.40 -5.37 6.08
C ALA A 55 -10.43 -3.90 6.53
N LEU A 56 -10.66 -3.63 7.82
CA LEU A 56 -10.62 -2.26 8.36
C LEU A 56 -9.25 -1.61 8.19
N VAL A 57 -8.16 -2.31 8.46
CA VAL A 57 -6.81 -1.77 8.30
C VAL A 57 -6.52 -1.47 6.83
N LYS A 58 -6.71 -2.44 5.93
CA LYS A 58 -6.36 -2.27 4.52
C LYS A 58 -7.32 -1.34 3.76
N LEU A 59 -8.62 -1.35 4.05
CA LEU A 59 -9.62 -0.59 3.30
C LEU A 59 -10.02 0.74 3.96
N VAL A 60 -9.72 0.95 5.24
CA VAL A 60 -10.06 2.19 5.96
C VAL A 60 -8.80 2.89 6.46
N ALA A 61 -7.97 2.23 7.27
CA ALA A 61 -6.82 2.87 7.88
C ALA A 61 -5.76 3.33 6.85
N ILE A 62 -5.42 2.48 5.88
CA ILE A 62 -4.44 2.83 4.83
C ILE A 62 -4.95 3.97 3.92
N PRO A 63 -6.18 3.91 3.37
CA PRO A 63 -6.74 5.04 2.62
C PRO A 63 -6.83 6.34 3.43
N LEU A 64 -7.24 6.28 4.70
CA LEU A 64 -7.23 7.44 5.59
C LEU A 64 -5.80 7.99 5.79
N GLY A 65 -4.81 7.12 5.93
CA GLY A 65 -3.39 7.52 5.99
C GLY A 65 -2.92 8.22 4.71
N LEU A 66 -3.33 7.75 3.54
CA LEU A 66 -3.03 8.39 2.25
C LEU A 66 -3.71 9.75 2.12
N VAL A 67 -4.98 9.86 2.53
CA VAL A 67 -5.71 11.14 2.58
C VAL A 67 -5.05 12.10 3.56
N PHE A 68 -4.65 11.62 4.74
CA PHE A 68 -3.92 12.41 5.72
C PHE A 68 -2.60 12.92 5.14
N LEU A 69 -1.80 12.05 4.50
CA LEU A 69 -0.57 12.44 3.80
C LEU A 69 -0.81 13.48 2.71
N TRP A 70 -1.95 13.42 2.03
CA TRP A 70 -2.36 14.43 1.06
C TRP A 70 -2.71 15.79 1.71
N ILE A 71 -3.37 15.77 2.86
CA ILE A 71 -3.68 16.97 3.65
C ILE A 71 -2.37 17.62 4.14
N VAL A 72 -1.45 16.81 4.70
CA VAL A 72 -0.14 17.28 5.17
C VAL A 72 0.94 17.27 4.08
N ARG A 73 0.56 17.34 2.80
CA ARG A 73 1.45 17.18 1.64
C ARG A 73 2.73 18.03 1.69
N ARG A 74 2.68 19.22 2.31
CA ARG A 74 3.86 20.09 2.52
C ARG A 74 4.97 19.40 3.31
N HIS A 75 4.64 18.54 4.28
CA HIS A 75 5.59 17.71 5.01
C HIS A 75 5.92 16.41 4.25
N ALA A 76 4.95 15.82 3.56
CA ALA A 76 5.12 14.58 2.80
C ALA A 76 6.19 14.68 1.69
N ILE A 77 6.42 15.88 1.13
CA ILE A 77 7.47 16.11 0.12
C ILE A 77 8.88 15.88 0.67
N LYS A 78 9.11 16.10 1.98
CA LYS A 78 10.39 15.74 2.61
C LYS A 78 10.60 14.23 2.66
N GLN A 79 9.51 13.47 2.69
CA GLN A 79 9.48 12.00 2.77
C GLN A 79 9.25 11.36 1.40
N LEU A 80 9.37 12.11 0.31
CA LEU A 80 9.02 11.65 -1.04
C LEU A 80 9.93 10.50 -1.51
N SER A 81 11.17 10.43 -1.00
CA SER A 81 12.05 9.27 -1.18
C SER A 81 11.49 8.01 -0.50
N LEU A 82 11.02 8.14 0.74
CA LEU A 82 10.36 7.04 1.45
C LEU A 82 9.11 6.58 0.73
N LEU A 83 8.23 7.51 0.31
CA LEU A 83 7.01 7.18 -0.41
C LEU A 83 7.28 6.43 -1.71
N LYS A 84 8.31 6.84 -2.46
CA LYS A 84 8.77 6.13 -3.66
C LYS A 84 9.26 4.72 -3.32
N LEU A 85 10.05 4.59 -2.26
CA LEU A 85 10.54 3.29 -1.80
C LEU A 85 9.38 2.38 -1.39
N THR A 86 8.43 2.89 -0.61
CA THR A 86 7.22 2.15 -0.23
C THR A 86 6.41 1.72 -1.46
N SER A 87 6.26 2.60 -2.45
CA SER A 87 5.56 2.28 -3.70
C SER A 87 6.27 1.17 -4.47
N LEU A 88 7.61 1.23 -4.55
CA LEU A 88 8.42 0.23 -5.23
C LEU A 88 8.33 -1.12 -4.51
N THR A 89 8.43 -1.13 -3.18
CA THR A 89 8.27 -2.34 -2.37
C THR A 89 6.89 -2.96 -2.59
N TYR A 90 5.81 -2.15 -2.54
CA TYR A 90 4.46 -2.63 -2.82
C TYR A 90 4.34 -3.22 -4.22
N LEU A 91 4.89 -2.54 -5.23
CA LEU A 91 4.86 -3.01 -6.61
C LEU A 91 5.58 -4.35 -6.75
N THR A 92 6.76 -4.50 -6.14
CA THR A 92 7.52 -5.76 -6.14
C THR A 92 6.74 -6.89 -5.49
N VAL A 93 6.13 -6.64 -4.33
CA VAL A 93 5.33 -7.66 -3.62
C VAL A 93 4.13 -8.08 -4.46
N VAL A 94 3.34 -7.14 -4.96
CA VAL A 94 2.17 -7.43 -5.79
C VAL A 94 2.58 -8.17 -7.07
N ALA A 95 3.65 -7.73 -7.74
CA ALA A 95 4.14 -8.38 -8.95
C ALA A 95 4.61 -9.81 -8.68
N TYR A 96 5.36 -10.05 -7.60
CA TYR A 96 5.78 -11.39 -7.19
C TYR A 96 4.56 -12.28 -6.91
N THR A 97 3.61 -11.80 -6.10
CA THR A 97 2.40 -12.56 -5.77
C THR A 97 1.58 -12.89 -7.02
N TRP A 98 1.47 -11.95 -7.96
CA TRP A 98 0.77 -12.19 -9.22
C TRP A 98 1.46 -13.23 -10.09
N ILE A 99 2.78 -13.14 -10.25
CA ILE A 99 3.57 -14.06 -11.08
C ILE A 99 3.61 -15.47 -10.49
N VAL A 100 3.72 -15.61 -9.16
CA VAL A 100 3.91 -16.93 -8.53
C VAL A 100 2.59 -17.68 -8.34
N PHE A 101 1.50 -16.97 -8.05
CA PHE A 101 0.24 -17.61 -7.67
C PHE A 101 -0.86 -17.55 -8.74
N TYR A 102 -0.77 -16.65 -9.73
CA TYR A 102 -1.82 -16.46 -10.73
C TYR A 102 -1.36 -16.68 -12.18
N LEU A 103 -0.05 -16.82 -12.43
CA LEU A 103 0.52 -17.13 -13.74
C LEU A 103 1.11 -18.54 -13.74
#